data_AF-A0A416W2L1-F1
#
_entry.id   AF-A0A416W2L1-F1
#
_cell.length_a   1.000
_cell.length_b   1.000
_cell.length_c   1.000
_cell.angle_alpha   90.00
_cell.angle_beta   90.00
_cell.angle_gamma   90.00
#
_symmetry.space_group_name_H-M   'P 1'
#
loop_
_entity.id
_entity.type
_entity.pdbx_description
1 polymer ?
#
loop_
_entity_poly.entity_id
_entity_poly.type
_entity_poly.pdbx_seq_one_letter_code
_entity_poly.pdbx_strand_id
1 'polypeptide(L)'
;MDAYLVDQFKTLWDEVKVMVDFETKRLVGMHDQNIVKKLNGYYVYEILRGLWFSESFPNKYNAWYAALAEADHLRAEKVEKILMKNNALLDDNDEDRLVRNVITGGLTGTGLFAALAKKPKLALFMLGAALITFFFTGNENKIIAEAQSLVTKRLNEIEDRVLEVLE
;
A
#
# COMPACT_ATOMS: atom_id res chain seq x y z
N MET A 1 -15.64 -28.44 3.01
CA MET A 1 -14.97 -27.25 3.53
C MET A 1 -15.69 -26.07 2.95
N ASP A 2 -16.24 -25.25 3.81
CA ASP A 2 -17.47 -24.54 3.53
C ASP A 2 -17.25 -23.32 2.63
N ALA A 3 -18.20 -23.10 1.71
CA ALA A 3 -18.40 -21.81 1.05
C ALA A 3 -18.31 -20.64 2.03
N TYR A 4 -18.67 -20.88 3.30
CA TYR A 4 -18.45 -19.98 4.42
C TYR A 4 -17.00 -19.50 4.60
N LEU A 5 -16.00 -20.37 4.58
CA LEU A 5 -14.59 -19.95 4.74
C LEU A 5 -14.11 -19.15 3.54
N VAL A 6 -14.61 -19.46 2.34
CA VAL A 6 -14.33 -18.70 1.12
C VAL A 6 -14.93 -17.29 1.20
N ASP A 7 -16.20 -17.19 1.60
CA ASP A 7 -16.90 -15.91 1.74
C ASP A 7 -16.30 -15.05 2.86
N GLN A 8 -15.89 -15.68 3.97
CA GLN A 8 -15.15 -15.01 5.03
C GLN A 8 -13.80 -14.50 4.54
N PHE A 9 -13.05 -15.29 3.76
CA PHE A 9 -11.80 -14.83 3.18
C PHE A 9 -12.00 -13.59 2.31
N LYS A 10 -12.97 -13.61 1.39
CA LYS A 10 -13.31 -12.46 0.53
C LYS A 10 -13.61 -11.21 1.36
N THR A 11 -14.43 -11.35 2.40
CA THR A 11 -14.77 -10.25 3.32
C THR A 11 -13.53 -9.68 4.03
N LEU A 12 -12.68 -10.55 4.59
CA LEU A 12 -11.45 -10.13 5.27
C LEU A 12 -10.45 -9.51 4.29
N TRP A 13 -10.35 -10.02 3.07
CA TRP A 13 -9.46 -9.51 2.06
C TRP A 13 -9.89 -8.13 1.53
N ASP A 14 -11.20 -7.88 1.41
CA ASP A 14 -11.73 -6.55 1.08
C ASP A 14 -11.37 -5.51 2.16
N GLU A 15 -11.36 -5.88 3.44
CA GLU A 15 -10.86 -5.01 4.49
C GLU A 15 -9.35 -4.71 4.35
N VAL A 16 -8.55 -5.72 3.97
CA VAL A 16 -7.13 -5.52 3.64
C VAL A 16 -6.96 -4.52 2.52
N LYS A 17 -7.75 -4.62 1.44
CA LYS A 17 -7.73 -3.63 0.35
C LYS A 17 -8.00 -2.22 0.85
N VAL A 18 -8.98 -2.05 1.74
CA VAL A 18 -9.29 -0.73 2.34
C VAL A 18 -8.13 -0.21 3.21
N MET A 19 -7.52 -1.06 4.03
CA MET A 19 -6.39 -0.67 4.89
C MET A 19 -5.16 -0.27 4.09
N VAL A 20 -4.79 -1.06 3.07
CA VAL A 20 -3.64 -0.77 2.20
C VAL A 20 -3.91 0.45 1.31
N ASP A 21 -5.15 0.64 0.83
CA ASP A 21 -5.56 1.85 0.11
C ASP A 21 -5.41 3.12 0.97
N PHE A 22 -5.87 3.05 2.23
CA PHE A 22 -5.71 4.14 3.18
C PHE A 22 -4.22 4.48 3.40
N GLU A 23 -3.38 3.47 3.66
CA GLU A 23 -1.95 3.69 3.87
C GLU A 23 -1.26 4.25 2.61
N THR A 24 -1.65 3.78 1.43
CA THR A 24 -1.16 4.29 0.15
C THR A 24 -1.47 5.78 0.02
N LYS A 25 -2.73 6.19 0.25
CA LYS A 25 -3.14 7.61 0.24
C LYS A 25 -2.34 8.44 1.24
N ARG A 26 -2.13 7.91 2.46
CA ARG A 26 -1.38 8.58 3.51
C ARG A 26 0.07 8.84 3.10
N LEU A 27 0.76 7.83 2.56
CA LEU A 27 2.15 7.93 2.13
C LEU A 27 2.33 8.88 0.93
N VAL A 28 1.42 8.83 -0.05
CA VAL A 28 1.44 9.78 -1.18
C VAL A 28 1.19 11.21 -0.69
N GLY A 29 0.21 11.42 0.19
CA GLY A 29 -0.11 12.74 0.75
C GLY A 29 1.01 13.32 1.63
N MET A 30 1.91 12.48 2.15
CA MET A 30 3.12 12.91 2.86
C MET A 30 4.30 13.19 1.92
N HIS A 31 4.14 13.02 0.60
CA HIS A 31 5.22 13.10 -0.38
C HIS A 31 6.43 12.22 -0.02
N ASP A 32 6.17 11.01 0.49
CA ASP A 32 7.24 10.16 0.99
C ASP A 32 8.09 9.60 -0.16
N GLN A 33 9.39 9.95 -0.16
CA GLN A 33 10.33 9.47 -1.18
C GLN A 33 10.59 7.96 -1.10
N ASN A 34 10.19 7.29 -0.01
CA ASN A 34 10.35 5.85 0.18
C ASN A 34 8.98 5.13 0.20
N ILE A 35 7.99 5.63 -0.54
CA ILE A 35 6.62 5.11 -0.53
C ILE A 35 6.55 3.60 -0.75
N VAL A 36 7.29 3.07 -1.73
CA VAL A 36 7.30 1.63 -2.05
C VAL A 36 7.82 0.82 -0.86
N LYS A 37 8.99 1.20 -0.33
CA LYS A 37 9.57 0.53 0.83
C LYS A 37 8.65 0.56 2.05
N LYS A 38 8.00 1.69 2.31
CA LYS A 38 7.08 1.83 3.45
C LYS A 38 5.79 1.05 3.26
N LEU A 39 5.23 1.04 2.05
CA LEU A 39 4.01 0.29 1.75
C LEU A 39 4.27 -1.22 1.78
N ASN A 40 5.38 -1.68 1.22
CA ASN A 40 5.83 -3.07 1.36
C ASN A 40 6.05 -3.42 2.83
N GLY A 41 6.72 -2.55 3.60
CA GLY A 41 6.89 -2.73 5.03
C GLY A 41 5.56 -2.86 5.77
N TYR A 42 4.61 -1.95 5.52
CA TYR A 42 3.27 -1.98 6.09
C TYR A 42 2.56 -3.30 5.77
N TYR A 43 2.58 -3.71 4.50
CA TYR A 43 1.95 -4.96 4.10
C TYR A 43 2.57 -6.19 4.78
N VAL A 44 3.91 -6.27 4.87
CA VAL A 44 4.56 -7.41 5.54
C VAL A 44 4.29 -7.42 7.04
N TYR A 45 4.56 -6.30 7.71
CA TYR A 45 4.62 -6.27 9.16
C TYR A 45 3.25 -6.10 9.79
N GLU A 46 2.39 -5.23 9.23
CA GLU A 46 1.06 -4.97 9.79
C GLU A 46 0.05 -5.96 9.25
N ILE A 47 0.00 -6.19 7.93
CA ILE A 47 -1.03 -7.07 7.35
C ILE A 47 -0.68 -8.54 7.51
N LEU A 48 0.43 -9.01 6.91
CA LEU A 48 0.74 -10.44 6.91
C LEU A 48 1.10 -10.93 8.32
N ARG A 49 2.10 -10.32 8.96
CA ARG A 49 2.56 -10.75 10.29
C ARG A 49 1.68 -10.24 11.43
N GLY A 50 1.12 -9.03 11.29
CA GLY A 50 0.33 -8.40 12.35
C GLY A 50 -1.12 -8.86 12.41
N LEU A 51 -1.72 -9.23 11.28
CA LEU A 51 -3.10 -9.72 11.21
C LEU A 51 -3.16 -11.22 10.92
N TRP A 52 -2.81 -11.64 9.69
CA TRP A 52 -3.03 -13.02 9.21
C TRP A 52 -2.27 -14.08 10.00
N PHE A 53 -1.01 -13.81 10.31
CA PHE A 53 -0.10 -14.76 10.96
C PHE A 53 0.39 -14.23 12.32
N SER A 54 -0.46 -13.45 13.00
CA SER A 54 -0.14 -12.91 14.32
C SER A 54 -0.08 -14.00 15.37
N GLU A 55 1.10 -14.20 15.96
CA GLU A 55 1.32 -15.11 17.08
C GLU A 55 0.95 -14.48 18.43
N SER A 56 0.90 -13.14 18.49
CA SER A 56 0.82 -12.40 19.75
C SER A 56 -0.58 -11.89 20.08
N PHE A 57 -1.43 -11.62 19.07
CA PHE A 57 -2.74 -11.00 19.28
C PHE A 57 -3.84 -11.73 18.51
N PRO A 58 -4.79 -12.38 19.21
CA PRO A 58 -5.97 -12.97 18.58
C PRO A 58 -6.78 -11.90 17.85
N ASN A 59 -7.11 -12.16 16.59
CA ASN A 59 -7.90 -11.29 15.74
C ASN A 59 -8.70 -12.13 14.73
N LYS A 60 -9.58 -11.50 13.95
CA LYS A 60 -10.44 -12.24 13.01
C LYS A 60 -9.69 -12.90 11.84
N TYR A 61 -8.52 -12.38 11.47
CA TYR A 61 -7.70 -12.90 10.36
C TYR A 61 -6.97 -14.18 10.78
N ASN A 62 -6.22 -14.14 11.90
CA ASN A 62 -5.56 -15.34 12.40
C ASN A 62 -6.56 -16.40 12.91
N ALA A 63 -7.74 -16.00 13.40
CA ALA A 63 -8.81 -16.93 13.73
C ALA A 63 -9.34 -17.66 12.48
N TRP A 64 -9.52 -16.95 11.36
CA TRP A 64 -9.88 -17.59 10.09
C TRP A 64 -8.79 -18.56 9.63
N TYR A 65 -7.52 -18.17 9.71
CA TYR A 65 -6.40 -19.03 9.32
C TYR A 65 -6.33 -20.30 10.18
N ALA A 66 -6.50 -20.15 11.49
CA ALA A 66 -6.55 -21.28 12.43
C ALA A 66 -7.71 -22.23 12.10
N ALA A 67 -8.90 -21.70 11.84
CA ALA A 67 -10.06 -22.50 11.45
C ALA A 67 -9.82 -23.25 10.12
N LEU A 68 -9.17 -22.62 9.14
CA LEU A 68 -8.76 -23.28 7.90
C LEU A 68 -7.73 -24.38 8.17
N ALA A 69 -6.73 -24.14 9.02
CA ALA A 69 -5.69 -25.11 9.34
C ALA A 69 -6.23 -26.33 10.10
N GLU A 70 -7.22 -26.14 10.97
CA GLU A 70 -7.93 -27.22 11.66
C GLU A 70 -8.78 -28.06 10.68
N ALA A 71 -9.42 -27.42 9.70
CA ALA A 71 -10.24 -28.10 8.71
C ALA A 71 -9.43 -28.81 7.61
N ASP A 72 -8.37 -28.17 7.09
CA ASP A 72 -7.49 -28.68 6.04
C ASP A 72 -6.11 -28.00 6.12
N HIS A 73 -5.22 -28.63 6.88
CA HIS A 73 -3.86 -28.13 7.10
C HIS A 73 -3.06 -27.93 5.80
N LEU A 74 -3.19 -28.83 4.82
CA LEU A 74 -2.44 -28.72 3.55
C LEU A 74 -2.91 -27.53 2.74
N ARG A 75 -4.20 -27.21 2.79
CA ARG A 75 -4.76 -26.03 2.13
C ARG A 75 -4.33 -24.75 2.84
N ALA A 76 -4.37 -24.72 4.17
CA ALA A 76 -3.86 -23.59 4.95
C ALA A 76 -2.39 -23.28 4.62
N GLU A 77 -1.53 -24.31 4.56
CA GLU A 77 -0.12 -24.14 4.21
C GLU A 77 0.08 -23.54 2.81
N LYS A 78 -0.77 -23.92 1.84
CA LYS A 78 -0.74 -23.32 0.49
C LYS A 78 -1.15 -21.85 0.50
N VAL A 79 -2.18 -21.49 1.26
CA VAL A 79 -2.61 -20.10 1.43
C VAL A 79 -1.51 -19.27 2.06
N GLU A 80 -0.90 -19.76 3.14
CA GLU A 80 0.24 -19.08 3.79
C GLU A 80 1.40 -18.88 2.83
N LYS A 81 1.77 -19.92 2.07
CA LYS A 81 2.82 -19.83 1.04
C LYS A 81 2.50 -18.78 -0.02
N ILE A 82 1.24 -18.66 -0.46
CA ILE A 82 0.84 -17.62 -1.42
C ILE A 82 0.99 -16.24 -0.81
N LEU A 83 0.43 -16.00 0.38
CA LEU A 83 0.48 -14.70 1.03
C LEU A 83 1.93 -14.27 1.34
N MET A 84 2.75 -15.17 1.90
CA MET A 84 4.14 -14.88 2.26
C MET A 84 5.09 -14.77 1.06
N LYS A 85 4.84 -15.49 -0.05
CA LYS A 85 5.63 -15.33 -1.29
C LYS A 85 5.42 -13.96 -1.94
N ASN A 86 4.26 -13.35 -1.71
CA ASN A 86 3.94 -12.01 -2.21
C ASN A 86 4.16 -10.94 -1.13
N ASN A 87 5.19 -11.10 -0.29
CA ASN A 87 5.48 -10.17 0.80
C ASN A 87 5.90 -8.76 0.33
N ALA A 88 6.35 -8.60 -0.91
CA ALA A 88 6.48 -7.29 -1.55
C ALA A 88 5.29 -7.07 -2.49
N LEU A 89 4.49 -6.04 -2.21
CA LEU A 89 3.36 -5.64 -3.08
C LEU A 89 3.87 -4.95 -4.35
N LEU A 90 4.87 -4.09 -4.20
CA LEU A 90 5.45 -3.28 -5.26
C LEU A 90 6.93 -3.62 -5.43
N ASP A 91 7.44 -3.54 -6.66
CA ASP A 91 8.84 -3.80 -6.96
C ASP A 91 9.67 -2.52 -7.18
N ASP A 92 10.98 -2.66 -7.36
CA ASP A 92 11.90 -1.53 -7.54
C ASP A 92 11.60 -0.72 -8.82
N ASN A 93 10.98 -1.32 -9.85
CA ASN A 93 10.56 -0.58 -11.04
C ASN A 93 9.32 0.28 -10.76
N ASP A 94 8.45 -0.16 -9.85
CA ASP A 94 7.34 0.64 -9.35
C ASP A 94 7.85 1.84 -8.52
N GLU A 95 8.97 1.68 -7.80
CA GLU A 95 9.63 2.77 -7.07
C GLU A 95 10.14 3.84 -8.01
N ASP A 96 10.89 3.48 -9.05
CA ASP A 96 11.38 4.43 -10.05
C ASP A 96 10.23 5.18 -10.75
N ARG A 97 9.10 4.51 -11.00
CA ARG A 97 7.92 5.09 -11.64
C ARG A 97 7.19 6.06 -10.70
N LEU A 98 6.96 5.67 -9.45
CA LEU A 98 6.28 6.50 -8.44
C LEU A 98 7.16 7.67 -7.98
N VAL A 99 8.44 7.43 -7.70
CA VAL A 99 9.41 8.46 -7.28
C VAL A 99 9.67 9.44 -8.42
N ARG A 100 9.84 8.99 -9.68
CA ARG A 100 9.96 9.90 -10.82
C ARG A 100 8.72 10.76 -10.97
N ASN A 101 7.51 10.23 -10.78
CA ASN A 101 6.28 11.03 -10.90
C ASN A 101 6.09 12.00 -9.71
N VAL A 102 6.48 11.61 -8.49
CA VAL A 102 6.52 12.50 -7.30
C VAL A 102 7.55 13.62 -7.49
N ILE A 103 8.74 13.33 -8.00
CA ILE A 103 9.82 14.31 -8.22
C ILE A 103 9.56 15.20 -9.44
N THR A 104 9.16 14.64 -10.59
CA THR A 104 8.87 15.43 -11.80
C THR A 104 7.60 16.26 -11.64
N GLY A 105 6.63 15.78 -10.87
CA GLY A 105 5.47 16.56 -10.47
C GLY A 105 5.79 17.74 -9.55
N GLY A 106 6.86 17.64 -8.76
CA GLY A 106 7.41 18.76 -7.99
C GLY A 106 8.25 19.73 -8.84
N LEU A 107 8.87 19.27 -9.93
CA LEU A 107 9.80 20.05 -10.76
C LEU A 107 9.15 20.84 -11.91
N THR A 108 7.94 20.50 -12.36
CA THR A 108 7.20 21.31 -13.34
C THR A 108 6.57 22.59 -12.73
N GLY A 109 6.82 22.87 -11.45
CA GLY A 109 6.60 24.17 -10.81
C GLY A 109 7.71 25.18 -11.11
N THR A 110 8.13 25.31 -12.37
CA THR A 110 9.25 26.15 -12.84
C THR A 110 9.14 27.65 -12.48
N GLY A 111 8.02 28.09 -11.91
CA GLY A 111 7.90 29.42 -11.30
C GLY A 111 8.64 29.61 -9.97
N LEU A 112 8.87 28.54 -9.19
CA LEU A 112 9.48 28.66 -7.85
C LEU A 112 10.99 28.92 -7.92
N PHE A 113 11.70 28.32 -8.88
CA PHE A 113 13.13 28.56 -9.09
C PHE A 113 13.41 29.98 -9.62
N ALA A 114 12.51 30.52 -10.45
CA ALA A 114 12.61 31.92 -10.90
C ALA A 114 12.36 32.93 -9.75
N ALA A 115 11.52 32.58 -8.78
CA ALA A 115 11.29 33.39 -7.57
C ALA A 115 12.44 33.26 -6.54
N LEU A 116 13.00 32.05 -6.39
CA LEU A 116 14.17 31.76 -5.54
C LEU A 116 15.44 32.51 -6.01
N ALA A 117 15.60 32.72 -7.32
CA ALA A 117 16.74 33.45 -7.88
C ALA A 117 16.73 34.96 -7.54
N LYS A 118 15.58 35.56 -7.21
CA LYS A 118 15.45 37.00 -6.95
C LYS A 118 15.46 37.39 -5.47
N LYS A 119 15.00 36.54 -4.55
CA LYS A 119 14.96 36.84 -3.09
C LYS A 119 15.17 35.61 -2.21
N PRO A 120 16.43 35.16 -2.00
CA PRO A 120 16.74 33.90 -1.29
C PRO A 120 16.33 33.90 0.19
N LYS A 121 16.34 35.07 0.85
CA LYS A 121 16.01 35.18 2.29
C LYS A 121 14.52 35.09 2.59
N LEU A 122 13.64 35.41 1.64
CA LEU A 122 12.19 35.32 1.82
C LEU A 122 11.68 33.90 1.56
N ALA A 123 12.32 33.18 0.63
CA ALA A 123 11.97 31.81 0.27
C ALA A 123 12.32 30.80 1.39
N LEU A 124 13.40 31.04 2.13
CA LEU A 124 13.79 30.21 3.27
C LEU A 124 12.80 30.33 4.44
N PHE A 125 12.17 31.49 4.63
CA PHE A 125 11.13 31.69 5.64
C PHE A 125 9.78 31.08 5.25
N MET A 126 9.53 30.91 3.95
CA MET A 126 8.29 30.31 3.43
C MET A 126 8.32 28.79 3.30
N LEU A 127 9.49 28.16 3.46
CA LEU A 127 9.63 26.71 3.69
C LEU A 127 9.13 26.27 5.07
N GLY A 128 8.88 27.23 5.98
CA GLY A 128 8.21 27.01 7.25
C GLY A 128 6.68 26.99 7.09
N ALA A 129 6.12 25.78 6.97
CA ALA A 129 4.75 25.45 7.36
C ALA A 129 3.53 25.90 6.52
N ALA A 130 3.64 26.68 5.43
CA ALA A 130 2.41 27.17 4.75
C ALA A 130 2.37 27.18 3.21
N LEU A 131 3.45 26.82 2.49
CA LEU A 131 3.49 26.95 1.01
C LEU A 131 3.43 25.63 0.24
N ILE A 132 3.45 24.48 0.92
CA ILE A 132 3.21 23.17 0.29
C ILE A 132 1.70 22.98 -0.01
N THR A 133 0.83 23.68 0.72
CA THR A 133 -0.61 23.35 0.77
C THR A 133 -1.48 24.00 -0.31
N PHE A 134 -0.98 24.91 -1.17
CA PHE A 134 -1.87 25.76 -1.98
C PHE A 134 -1.86 25.57 -3.51
N PHE A 135 -1.07 24.65 -4.10
CA PHE A 135 -1.00 24.54 -5.57
C PHE A 135 -0.97 23.11 -6.19
N PHE A 136 -1.25 22.03 -5.45
CA PHE A 136 -0.92 20.66 -5.92
C PHE A 136 -2.08 19.69 -6.21
N THR A 137 -3.32 20.13 -6.40
CA THR A 137 -4.48 19.21 -6.49
C THR A 137 -4.58 18.39 -7.79
N GLY A 138 -3.90 18.75 -8.89
CA GLY A 138 -4.04 18.05 -10.17
C GLY A 138 -3.09 16.86 -10.39
N ASN A 139 -1.86 16.95 -9.89
CA ASN A 139 -0.82 15.95 -10.13
C ASN A 139 -0.71 14.94 -8.99
N GLU A 140 -0.96 15.36 -7.76
CA GLU A 140 -1.10 14.44 -6.62
C GLU A 140 -2.22 13.42 -6.86
N ASN A 141 -3.40 13.87 -7.32
CA ASN A 141 -4.51 12.97 -7.62
C ASN A 141 -4.17 11.90 -8.68
N LYS A 142 -3.30 12.24 -9.65
CA LYS A 142 -2.82 11.27 -10.66
C LYS A 142 -1.84 10.27 -10.06
N ILE A 143 -0.90 10.74 -9.24
CA ILE A 143 0.08 9.89 -8.54
C ILE A 143 -0.63 8.96 -7.54
N ILE A 144 -1.62 9.49 -6.81
CA ILE A 144 -2.50 8.71 -5.92
C ILE A 144 -3.22 7.65 -6.74
N ALA A 145 -3.88 8.02 -7.83
CA ALA A 145 -4.62 7.07 -8.67
C ALA A 145 -3.71 5.98 -9.27
N GLU A 146 -2.47 6.32 -9.66
CA GLU A 146 -1.51 5.37 -10.20
C GLU A 146 -0.99 4.39 -9.14
N ALA A 147 -0.61 4.91 -7.96
CA ALA A 147 -0.20 4.07 -6.83
C ALA A 147 -1.33 3.14 -6.39
N GLN A 148 -2.54 3.66 -6.23
CA GLN A 148 -3.73 2.87 -5.91
C GLN A 148 -4.00 1.80 -6.98
N SER A 149 -3.95 2.16 -8.26
CA SER A 149 -4.20 1.20 -9.34
C SER A 149 -3.19 0.05 -9.34
N LEU A 150 -1.91 0.31 -9.07
CA LEU A 150 -0.88 -0.72 -8.96
C LEU A 150 -1.14 -1.63 -7.77
N VAL A 151 -1.37 -1.05 -6.60
CA VAL A 151 -1.64 -1.76 -5.35
C VAL A 151 -2.90 -2.62 -5.46
N THR A 152 -4.01 -2.05 -5.96
CA THR A 152 -5.26 -2.78 -6.16
C THR A 152 -5.07 -3.96 -7.11
N LYS A 153 -4.34 -3.78 -8.22
CA LYS A 153 -4.05 -4.86 -9.15
C LYS A 153 -3.32 -6.01 -8.45
N ARG A 154 -2.30 -5.71 -7.65
CA ARG A 154 -1.50 -6.72 -6.92
C ARG A 154 -2.32 -7.45 -5.86
N LEU A 155 -3.15 -6.72 -5.12
CA LEU A 155 -4.03 -7.34 -4.12
C LEU A 155 -5.09 -8.25 -4.75
N ASN A 156 -5.61 -7.90 -5.93
CA ASN A 156 -6.52 -8.78 -6.68
C ASN A 156 -5.79 -10.01 -7.22
N GLU A 157 -4.57 -9.86 -7.78
CA GLU A 157 -3.76 -11.01 -8.22
C GLU A 157 -3.46 -11.99 -7.08
N ILE A 158 -3.27 -11.49 -5.85
CA ILE A 158 -3.09 -12.32 -4.66
C ILE A 158 -4.40 -13.00 -4.27
N GLU A 159 -5.52 -12.25 -4.26
CA GLU A 159 -6.85 -12.78 -3.97
C GLU A 159 -7.21 -13.95 -4.88
N ASP A 160 -7.10 -13.75 -6.19
CA ASP A 160 -7.43 -14.76 -7.20
C ASP A 160 -6.65 -16.05 -6.95
N ARG A 161 -5.34 -15.94 -6.66
CA ARG A 161 -4.48 -17.09 -6.36
C ARG A 161 -4.87 -17.80 -5.06
N VAL A 162 -5.34 -17.07 -4.05
CA VAL A 162 -5.84 -17.69 -2.81
C VAL A 162 -7.18 -18.38 -3.08
N LEU A 163 -8.08 -17.75 -3.83
CA LEU A 163 -9.38 -18.32 -4.19
C LEU A 163 -9.24 -19.61 -5.01
N GLU A 164 -8.28 -19.68 -5.95
CA GLU A 164 -7.94 -20.91 -6.69
C GLU A 164 -7.55 -22.10 -5.80
N VAL A 165 -7.06 -21.83 -4.59
CA VAL A 165 -6.70 -22.87 -3.60
C VAL A 165 -7.88 -23.20 -2.68
N LEU A 166 -8.76 -22.24 -2.45
CA LEU A 166 -9.90 -22.37 -1.54
C LEU A 166 -11.11 -23.03 -2.21
N GLU A 167 -11.36 -22.75 -3.49
CA GLU A 167 -12.43 -23.33 -4.32
C GLU A 167 -12.09 -24.76 -4.81
#